data_AF-A0A6P7GNU6-F1
#
_entry.id   AF-A0A6P7GNU6-F1
#
_cell.length_a   1.000
_cell.length_b   1.000
_cell.length_c   1.000
_cell.angle_alpha   90.00
_cell.angle_beta   90.00
_cell.angle_gamma   90.00
#
_symmetry.space_group_name_H-M   'P 1'
#
loop_
_entity.id
_entity.type
_entity.pdbx_description
1 polymer ?
#
loop_
_entity_poly.entity_id
_entity_poly.type
_entity_poly.pdbx_seq_one_letter_code
_entity_poly.pdbx_strand_id
1 'polypeptide(L)'
;MNTQYQQQKKKKAWKNNGKTSKILAQKLQIKNDVIFRYHLKTFDKTVTVHYVRSSQMFHTNIVRAPALVFVSKSDPIGSETSNRRVTDNWENMGMQVTFKTWENTPHVGHYQAHPKEYLSELNSFLGSLNIKQPSKIEEKVKASAKL
;
A
#
# COMPACT_ATOMS: atom_id res chain seq x y z
N MET A 1 8.82 9.96 55.68
CA MET A 1 8.21 10.63 54.49
C MET A 1 7.61 9.58 53.57
N ASN A 2 6.36 9.76 53.15
CA ASN A 2 5.51 8.69 52.61
C ASN A 2 5.87 8.32 51.15
N THR A 3 6.61 7.22 50.97
CA THR A 3 7.12 6.70 49.69
C THR A 3 6.01 6.39 48.67
N GLN A 4 4.82 5.98 49.13
CA GLN A 4 3.68 5.72 48.25
C GLN A 4 3.16 6.99 47.55
N TYR A 5 3.15 8.12 48.27
CA TYR A 5 2.73 9.41 47.70
C TYR A 5 3.66 9.86 46.55
N GLN A 6 4.97 9.65 46.72
CA GLN A 6 5.96 10.00 45.69
C GLN A 6 5.86 9.08 44.47
N GLN A 7 5.58 7.79 44.66
CA GLN A 7 5.33 6.86 43.55
C GLN A 7 4.05 7.22 42.78
N GLN A 8 2.98 7.63 43.47
CA GLN A 8 1.75 8.08 42.83
C GLN A 8 1.96 9.37 42.02
N LYS A 9 2.73 10.34 42.54
CA LYS A 9 3.10 11.56 41.80
C LYS A 9 3.89 11.24 40.53
N LYS A 10 4.89 10.37 40.61
CA LYS A 10 5.69 9.95 39.44
C LYS A 10 4.82 9.25 38.38
N LYS A 11 3.91 8.36 38.79
CA LYS A 11 2.98 7.69 37.85
C LYS A 11 2.02 8.69 37.18
N LYS A 12 1.49 9.67 37.92
CA LYS A 12 0.65 10.75 37.34
C LYS A 12 1.43 11.62 36.36
N ALA A 13 2.65 12.03 36.71
CA ALA A 13 3.52 12.81 35.83
C ALA A 13 3.87 12.05 34.54
N TRP A 14 4.21 10.76 34.63
CA TRP A 14 4.48 9.91 33.46
C TRP A 14 3.27 9.77 32.53
N LYS A 15 2.08 9.51 33.10
CA LYS A 15 0.82 9.46 32.32
C LYS A 15 0.50 10.79 31.65
N ASN A 16 0.72 11.91 32.35
CA ASN A 16 0.48 13.25 31.80
C ASN A 16 1.46 13.57 30.67
N ASN A 17 2.75 13.25 30.82
CA ASN A 17 3.75 13.44 29.77
C ASN A 17 3.41 12.62 28.51
N GLY A 18 2.94 11.38 28.67
CA GLY A 18 2.47 10.57 27.54
C GLY A 18 1.23 11.15 26.84
N LYS A 19 0.30 11.75 27.59
CA LYS A 19 -0.85 12.47 27.00
C LYS A 19 -0.42 13.73 26.25
N THR A 20 0.46 14.54 26.84
CA THR A 20 0.97 15.77 26.22
C THR A 20 1.71 15.48 24.92
N SER A 21 2.54 14.42 24.90
CA SER A 21 3.25 13.97 23.69
C SER A 21 2.28 13.59 22.55
N LYS A 22 1.22 12.82 22.86
CA LYS A 22 0.18 12.47 21.87
C LYS A 22 -0.56 13.70 21.31
N ILE A 23 -0.89 14.67 22.18
CA ILE A 23 -1.57 15.92 21.75
C ILE A 23 -0.65 16.74 20.83
N LEU A 24 0.64 16.83 21.13
CA LEU A 24 1.60 17.54 20.30
C LEU A 24 1.78 16.87 18.93
N ALA A 25 1.90 15.54 18.90
CA ALA A 25 1.95 14.78 17.65
C ALA A 25 0.70 14.98 16.80
N GLN A 26 -0.49 14.98 17.42
CA GLN A 26 -1.75 15.25 16.72
C GLN A 26 -1.81 16.68 16.18
N LYS A 27 -1.39 17.69 16.95
CA LYS A 27 -1.31 19.08 16.48
C LYS A 27 -0.34 19.24 15.31
N LEU A 28 0.80 18.55 15.33
CA LEU A 28 1.77 18.54 14.24
C LEU A 28 1.18 17.89 12.99
N GLN A 29 0.50 16.75 13.14
CA GLN A 29 -0.18 16.07 12.04
C GLN A 29 -1.22 16.97 11.35
N ILE A 30 -2.02 17.70 12.14
CA ILE A 30 -3.02 18.64 11.61
C ILE A 30 -2.33 19.78 10.86
N LYS A 31 -1.25 20.36 11.40
CA LYS A 31 -0.50 21.40 10.69
C LYS A 31 0.07 20.90 9.36
N ASN A 32 0.62 19.69 9.35
CA ASN A 32 1.16 19.08 8.13
C ASN A 32 0.05 18.84 7.09
N ASP A 33 -1.11 18.34 7.51
CA ASP A 33 -2.27 18.15 6.62
C ASP A 33 -2.74 19.50 6.01
N VAL A 34 -2.80 20.57 6.80
CA VAL A 34 -3.16 21.91 6.30
C VAL A 34 -2.15 22.41 5.28
N ILE A 35 -0.85 22.31 5.56
CA ILE A 35 0.21 22.74 4.63
C ILE A 35 0.16 21.92 3.34
N PHE A 36 0.00 20.61 3.46
CA PHE A 36 -0.08 19.71 2.32
C PHE A 36 -1.29 20.02 1.42
N ARG A 37 -2.48 20.21 2.02
CA ARG A 37 -3.68 20.61 1.27
C ARG A 37 -3.52 21.98 0.62
N TYR A 38 -2.89 22.94 1.31
CA TYR A 38 -2.60 24.25 0.74
C TYR A 38 -1.68 24.14 -0.48
N HIS A 39 -0.61 23.36 -0.38
CA HIS A 39 0.30 23.08 -1.49
C HIS A 39 -0.45 22.47 -2.68
N LEU A 40 -1.19 21.37 -2.45
CA LEU A 40 -1.97 20.72 -3.52
C LEU A 40 -2.97 21.67 -4.19
N LYS A 41 -3.64 22.55 -3.42
CA LYS A 41 -4.56 23.53 -3.99
C LYS A 41 -3.84 24.63 -4.78
N THR A 42 -2.70 25.11 -4.27
CA THR A 42 -1.91 26.18 -4.90
C THR A 42 -1.34 25.72 -6.24
N PHE A 43 -0.88 24.47 -6.30
CA PHE A 43 -0.31 23.86 -7.49
C PHE A 43 -1.32 22.97 -8.25
N ASP A 44 -2.62 23.23 -8.08
CA ASP A 44 -3.66 22.38 -8.67
C ASP A 44 -3.52 22.31 -10.19
N LYS A 45 -3.44 23.48 -10.83
CA LYS A 45 -3.37 23.59 -12.30
C LYS A 45 -2.06 23.09 -12.91
N THR A 46 -1.00 22.94 -12.11
CA THR A 46 0.33 22.55 -12.61
C THR A 46 0.69 21.12 -12.30
N VAL A 47 0.22 20.56 -11.17
CA VAL A 47 0.62 19.22 -10.70
C VAL A 47 -0.59 18.40 -10.29
N THR A 48 -1.42 18.89 -9.37
CA THR A 48 -2.45 18.04 -8.74
C THR A 48 -3.52 17.58 -9.74
N VAL A 49 -3.89 18.44 -10.71
CA VAL A 49 -4.83 18.08 -11.78
C VAL A 49 -4.34 16.89 -12.61
N HIS A 50 -3.04 16.82 -12.89
CA HIS A 50 -2.47 15.73 -13.68
C HIS A 50 -2.44 14.42 -12.88
N TYR A 51 -2.18 14.49 -11.57
CA TYR A 51 -2.27 13.34 -10.68
C TYR A 51 -3.70 12.79 -10.62
N VAL A 52 -4.69 13.66 -10.38
CA VAL A 52 -6.11 13.27 -10.31
C VAL A 52 -6.59 12.67 -11.63
N ARG A 53 -6.27 13.30 -12.76
CA ARG A 53 -6.61 12.78 -14.09
C ARG A 53 -5.93 11.45 -14.39
N SER A 54 -4.67 11.29 -14.03
CA SER A 54 -3.93 10.02 -14.19
C SER A 54 -4.59 8.90 -13.39
N SER A 55 -4.96 9.16 -12.12
CA SER A 55 -5.70 8.21 -11.29
C SER A 55 -7.05 7.83 -11.90
N GLN A 56 -7.81 8.80 -12.42
CA GLN A 56 -9.08 8.53 -13.12
C GLN A 56 -8.88 7.68 -14.38
N MET A 57 -7.87 8.01 -15.20
CA MET A 57 -7.55 7.27 -16.42
C MET A 57 -7.15 5.82 -16.13
N PHE A 58 -6.53 5.56 -14.98
CA PHE A 58 -6.18 4.21 -14.53
C PHE A 58 -7.40 3.31 -14.36
N HIS A 59 -8.56 3.84 -13.95
CA HIS A 59 -9.81 3.06 -13.86
C HIS A 59 -10.31 2.60 -15.24
N THR A 60 -10.06 3.37 -16.30
CA THR A 60 -10.47 3.03 -17.67
C THR A 60 -9.42 2.24 -18.45
N ASN A 61 -8.20 2.13 -17.89
CA ASN A 61 -7.00 1.48 -18.40
C ASN A 61 -6.94 1.27 -19.93
N ILE A 62 -6.08 2.06 -20.58
CA ILE A 62 -5.88 2.01 -22.04
C ILE A 62 -5.30 0.64 -22.47
N VAL A 63 -4.57 -0.04 -21.58
CA VAL A 63 -3.97 -1.34 -21.87
C VAL A 63 -4.95 -2.45 -21.48
N ARG A 64 -5.56 -3.08 -22.48
CA ARG A 64 -6.47 -4.23 -22.30
C ARG A 64 -5.70 -5.54 -22.28
N ALA A 65 -5.03 -5.81 -21.17
CA ALA A 65 -4.31 -7.05 -20.92
C ALA A 65 -4.80 -7.73 -19.63
N PRO A 66 -4.65 -9.05 -19.49
CA PRO A 66 -4.87 -9.72 -18.21
C PRO A 66 -4.00 -9.11 -17.10
N ALA A 67 -4.54 -8.98 -15.90
CA ALA A 67 -3.85 -8.34 -14.78
C ALA A 67 -3.85 -9.22 -13.52
N LEU A 68 -2.73 -9.24 -12.82
CA LEU A 68 -2.62 -9.81 -11.48
C LEU A 68 -2.45 -8.66 -10.48
N VAL A 69 -3.33 -8.62 -9.47
CA VAL A 69 -3.34 -7.57 -8.45
C VAL A 69 -3.13 -8.17 -7.07
N PHE A 70 -2.12 -7.65 -6.38
CA PHE A 70 -1.73 -8.04 -5.03
C PHE A 70 -2.08 -6.92 -4.05
N VAL A 71 -2.82 -7.26 -2.99
CA VAL A 71 -3.28 -6.29 -1.98
C VAL A 71 -3.25 -6.87 -0.57
N SER A 72 -3.32 -5.99 0.42
CA SER A 72 -3.45 -6.34 1.84
C SER A 72 -4.64 -5.62 2.46
N LYS A 73 -5.41 -6.33 3.30
CA LYS A 73 -6.50 -5.71 4.06
C LYS A 73 -5.99 -4.71 5.10
N SER A 74 -4.77 -4.93 5.59
CA SER A 74 -4.13 -4.06 6.57
C SER A 74 -3.45 -2.82 5.99
N ASP A 75 -3.45 -2.64 4.66
CA ASP A 75 -2.73 -1.54 4.00
C ASP A 75 -3.45 -0.19 4.20
N PRO A 76 -2.85 0.77 4.95
CA PRO A 76 -3.48 2.07 5.19
C PRO A 76 -3.36 3.02 4.00
N ILE A 77 -2.54 2.70 2.99
CA ILE A 77 -2.29 3.52 1.80
C ILE A 77 -3.04 2.92 0.61
N GLY A 78 -2.78 1.65 0.31
CA GLY A 78 -3.36 0.91 -0.82
C GLY A 78 -4.54 0.03 -0.43
N SER A 79 -5.61 0.62 0.12
CA SER A 79 -6.73 -0.17 0.66
C SER A 79 -7.32 -1.18 -0.36
N GLU A 80 -7.75 -2.34 0.14
CA GLU A 80 -8.42 -3.37 -0.68
C GLU A 80 -9.60 -2.77 -1.45
N THR A 81 -10.43 -1.97 -0.78
CA THR A 81 -11.63 -1.36 -1.38
C THR A 81 -11.33 -0.47 -2.58
N SER A 82 -10.23 0.30 -2.53
CA SER A 82 -9.83 1.17 -3.64
C SER A 82 -9.34 0.36 -4.83
N ASN A 83 -8.52 -0.66 -4.57
CA ASN A 83 -8.02 -1.55 -5.63
C ASN A 83 -9.15 -2.38 -6.25
N ARG A 84 -10.11 -2.86 -5.45
CA ARG A 84 -11.29 -3.60 -5.92
C ARG A 84 -12.10 -2.77 -6.92
N ARG A 85 -12.37 -1.49 -6.62
CA ARG A 85 -13.09 -0.59 -7.56
C ARG A 85 -12.38 -0.44 -8.90
N VAL A 86 -11.04 -0.42 -8.90
CA VAL A 86 -10.27 -0.36 -10.13
C VAL A 86 -10.42 -1.65 -10.92
N THR A 87 -10.28 -2.80 -10.26
CA THR A 87 -10.37 -4.10 -10.91
C THR A 87 -11.78 -4.43 -11.39
N ASP A 88 -12.81 -4.06 -10.64
CA ASP A 88 -14.22 -4.23 -11.05
C ASP A 88 -14.48 -3.45 -12.35
N ASN A 89 -13.93 -2.23 -12.49
CA ASN A 89 -14.03 -1.47 -13.74
C ASN A 89 -13.31 -2.17 -14.89
N TRP A 90 -12.14 -2.74 -14.63
CA TRP A 90 -11.38 -3.50 -15.64
C TRP A 90 -12.12 -4.76 -16.10
N GLU A 91 -12.70 -5.51 -15.17
CA GLU A 91 -13.53 -6.70 -15.45
C GLU A 91 -14.77 -6.32 -16.26
N ASN A 92 -15.48 -5.25 -15.88
CA ASN A 92 -16.63 -4.72 -16.63
C ASN A 92 -16.26 -4.30 -18.07
N MET A 93 -14.99 -3.96 -18.28
CA MET A 93 -14.42 -3.62 -19.58
C MET A 93 -13.87 -4.84 -20.36
N GLY A 94 -14.10 -6.05 -19.84
CA GLY A 94 -13.72 -7.32 -20.47
C GLY A 94 -12.28 -7.77 -20.20
N MET A 95 -11.58 -7.15 -19.24
CA MET A 95 -10.24 -7.60 -18.85
C MET A 95 -10.33 -8.78 -17.88
N GLN A 96 -9.42 -9.74 -18.01
CA GLN A 96 -9.27 -10.83 -17.04
C GLN A 96 -8.41 -10.34 -15.88
N VAL A 97 -8.96 -10.35 -14.66
CA VAL A 97 -8.23 -9.92 -13.46
C VAL A 97 -8.14 -11.06 -12.46
N THR A 98 -6.92 -11.35 -12.01
CA THR A 98 -6.67 -12.21 -10.85
C THR A 98 -6.40 -11.32 -9.65
N PHE A 99 -7.22 -11.43 -8.60
CA PHE A 99 -7.13 -10.58 -7.41
C PHE A 99 -6.75 -11.40 -6.17
N LYS A 100 -5.58 -11.14 -5.59
CA LYS A 100 -5.09 -11.84 -4.40
C LYS A 100 -4.93 -10.86 -3.24
N THR A 101 -5.55 -11.22 -2.12
CA THR A 101 -5.57 -10.40 -0.90
C THR A 101 -4.99 -11.17 0.28
N TRP A 102 -4.06 -10.55 0.99
CA TRP A 102 -3.58 -11.02 2.30
C TRP A 102 -4.30 -10.30 3.45
N GLU A 103 -4.47 -10.99 4.57
CA GLU A 103 -5.05 -10.39 5.78
C GLU A 103 -4.14 -9.31 6.37
N ASN A 104 -2.84 -9.59 6.47
CA ASN A 104 -1.89 -8.64 7.03
C ASN A 104 -0.51 -8.73 6.41
N THR A 105 -0.16 -7.73 5.62
CA THR A 105 1.20 -7.51 5.10
C THR A 105 1.52 -6.02 5.03
N PRO A 106 2.79 -5.62 5.17
CA PRO A 106 3.19 -4.22 4.98
C PRO A 106 2.87 -3.72 3.58
N HIS A 107 2.62 -2.42 3.44
CA HIS A 107 2.51 -1.76 2.13
C HIS A 107 3.76 -2.05 1.28
N VAL A 108 3.58 -2.62 0.08
CA VAL A 108 4.66 -3.04 -0.84
C VAL A 108 5.55 -4.19 -0.29
N GLY A 109 5.12 -4.85 0.79
CA GLY A 109 5.89 -5.89 1.50
C GLY A 109 5.45 -7.34 1.24
N HIS A 110 4.55 -7.59 0.30
CA HIS A 110 3.91 -8.90 0.13
C HIS A 110 4.91 -10.04 -0.14
N TYR A 111 5.88 -9.82 -1.03
CA TYR A 111 6.90 -10.82 -1.36
C TYR A 111 7.80 -11.16 -0.16
N GLN A 112 8.17 -10.16 0.64
CA GLN A 112 9.00 -10.38 1.82
C GLN A 112 8.25 -11.15 2.90
N ALA A 113 6.95 -10.88 3.08
CA ALA A 113 6.11 -11.55 4.06
C ALA A 113 5.74 -12.99 3.64
N HIS A 114 5.41 -13.20 2.37
CA HIS A 114 4.88 -14.48 1.86
C HIS A 114 5.54 -14.91 0.54
N PRO A 115 6.87 -15.15 0.51
CA PRO A 115 7.60 -15.37 -0.74
C PRO A 115 7.12 -16.61 -1.52
N LYS A 116 6.83 -17.72 -0.83
CA LYS A 116 6.36 -18.96 -1.47
C LYS A 116 4.99 -18.78 -2.12
N GLU A 117 4.04 -18.18 -1.39
CA GLU A 117 2.69 -17.95 -1.88
C GLU A 117 2.69 -16.91 -3.01
N TYR A 118 3.42 -15.81 -2.83
CA TYR A 118 3.59 -14.78 -3.85
C TYR A 118 4.11 -15.36 -5.17
N LEU A 119 5.17 -16.17 -5.12
CA LEU A 119 5.73 -16.81 -6.32
C LEU A 119 4.79 -17.84 -6.92
N SER A 120 4.04 -18.58 -6.09
CA SER A 120 3.04 -19.55 -6.57
C SER A 120 1.94 -18.85 -7.37
N GLU A 121 1.36 -17.78 -6.82
CA GLU A 121 0.31 -17.00 -7.48
C GLU A 121 0.82 -16.33 -8.76
N LEU A 122 2.03 -15.76 -8.70
CA LEU A 122 2.66 -15.13 -9.86
C LEU A 122 2.93 -16.15 -10.98
N ASN A 123 3.51 -17.30 -10.67
CA ASN A 123 3.81 -18.33 -11.65
C ASN A 123 2.53 -18.96 -12.22
N SER A 124 1.49 -19.15 -11.39
CA SER A 124 0.19 -19.63 -11.84
C SER A 124 -0.45 -18.63 -12.82
N PHE A 125 -0.46 -17.35 -12.49
CA PHE A 125 -0.93 -16.30 -13.38
C PHE A 125 -0.13 -16.29 -14.69
N LEU A 126 1.21 -16.24 -14.63
CA LEU A 126 2.04 -16.25 -15.84
C LEU A 126 1.85 -17.50 -16.69
N GLY A 127 1.69 -18.67 -16.08
CA GLY A 127 1.42 -19.93 -16.78
C GLY A 127 0.03 -19.97 -17.41
N SER A 128 -0.94 -19.23 -16.87
CA SER A 128 -2.26 -19.07 -17.49
C SER A 128 -2.22 -18.18 -18.74
N LEU A 129 -1.20 -17.33 -18.85
CA LEU A 129 -1.00 -16.50 -20.04
C LEU A 129 -0.30 -17.34 -21.11
N ASN A 130 -0.80 -17.29 -22.35
CA ASN A 130 -0.16 -17.93 -23.50
C ASN A 130 1.07 -17.13 -23.97
N ILE A 131 1.94 -16.74 -23.04
CA ILE A 131 3.16 -15.99 -23.30
C ILE A 131 4.27 -17.01 -23.55
N LYS A 132 4.87 -16.97 -24.76
CA LYS A 132 6.13 -17.67 -25.01
C LYS A 132 7.19 -17.07 -24.08
N GLN A 133 7.53 -17.79 -23.02
CA GLN A 133 8.55 -17.38 -22.06
C GLN A 133 9.85 -17.05 -22.81
N PRO A 134 10.39 -15.83 -22.72
CA PRO A 134 11.71 -15.55 -23.24
C PRO A 134 12.71 -16.31 -22.36
N SER A 135 13.40 -17.27 -22.98
CA SER A 135 14.34 -18.24 -22.38
C SER A 135 15.42 -17.69 -21.43
N LYS A 136 15.56 -16.37 -21.31
CA LYS A 136 16.64 -15.68 -20.57
C LYS A 136 16.30 -15.35 -19.11
N ILE A 137 15.03 -15.38 -18.70
CA ILE A 137 14.64 -15.02 -17.32
C ILE A 137 14.94 -16.18 -16.35
N GLU A 138 14.71 -17.42 -16.78
CA GLU A 138 15.02 -18.62 -15.96
C GLU A 138 16.52 -18.76 -15.66
N GLU A 139 17.41 -18.38 -16.58
CA GLU A 139 18.86 -18.42 -16.38
C GLU A 139 19.31 -17.49 -15.24
N LYS A 140 18.75 -16.27 -15.17
CA LYS A 140 19.13 -15.30 -14.14
C LYS A 140 18.61 -15.68 -12.76
N VAL A 141 17.40 -16.25 -12.67
CA VAL A 141 16.82 -16.72 -11.40
C VAL A 141 17.57 -17.95 -10.87
N LYS A 142 17.92 -18.91 -11.74
CA LYS A 142 18.73 -20.09 -11.36
C LYS A 142 20.16 -19.71 -10.98
N ALA A 143 20.74 -18.68 -11.59
CA ALA A 143 22.07 -18.16 -11.23
C ALA A 143 22.08 -17.48 -9.85
N SER A 144 21.00 -16.78 -9.48
CA SER A 144 20.92 -16.06 -8.21
C SER A 144 20.50 -16.94 -7.02
N ALA A 145 19.91 -18.11 -7.26
CA ALA A 145 19.50 -19.08 -6.25
C ALA A 145 20.61 -20.11 -5.89
N LYS A 146 21.82 -19.96 -6.45
CA LYS A 146 22.97 -20.85 -6.26
C LYS A 146 24.08 -20.28 -5.35
N LEU A 147 23.77 -19.25 -4.56
CA LEU A 147 24.65 -18.69 -3.53
C LEU A 147 24.19 -19.10 -2.13
#